data_AF-A0A8C2WAE3-F1
#
_entry.id   AF-A0A8C2WAE3-F1
#
_cell.length_a   1.000
_cell.length_b   1.000
_cell.length_c   1.000
_cell.angle_alpha   90.00
_cell.angle_beta   90.00
_cell.angle_gamma   90.00
#
_symmetry.space_group_name_H-M   'P 1'
#
loop_
_entity.id
_entity.type
_entity.pdbx_description
1 polymer ?
#
loop_
_entity_poly.entity_id
_entity_poly.type
_entity_poly.pdbx_seq_one_letter_code
_entity_poly.pdbx_strand_id
1 'polypeptide(L)'
;MSDEEVEHVEEEYEEEEEAQEEEVHEEAPEVHEPEEKPRPKLTAPKIPEGEKVDFDDIQKKRQNKDLMELQALIDSHFEARKKEEEELVALKERIEKRRAERAEQQRIRAEKERERQNRLAEEKARREEEDAKRRAEDDLKKKKALSSMGANYSSYLAKADQKRGKKQTAREMKKKILAERRKPLNIDHLSDDKLRDKAKELWDTLYQLETDKFEFGEKLKRQKYDIMTVRARVEMLAKFSKKAGTPAKGKVGGRWK
;
A
#
# COMPACT_ATOMS: atom_id res chain seq x y z
N MET A 1 -48.64 -8.56 -14.83
CA MET A 1 -48.60 -7.77 -13.59
C MET A 1 -47.16 -7.26 -13.51
N SER A 2 -46.80 -6.25 -14.32
CA SER A 2 -46.89 -4.80 -14.00
C SER A 2 -45.91 -4.45 -12.87
N ASP A 3 -44.73 -3.92 -13.20
CA ASP A 3 -44.42 -2.48 -13.33
C ASP A 3 -44.36 -1.76 -11.97
N GLU A 4 -43.16 -1.34 -11.59
CA GLU A 4 -42.77 -0.08 -10.91
C GLU A 4 -41.28 -0.21 -10.56
N GLU A 5 -40.37 0.31 -11.38
CA GLU A 5 -39.84 1.69 -11.30
C GLU A 5 -39.43 2.10 -9.88
N VAL A 6 -38.13 1.97 -9.58
CA VAL A 6 -37.43 2.97 -8.77
C VAL A 6 -36.12 3.29 -9.47
N GLU A 7 -36.18 4.45 -10.11
CA GLU A 7 -35.21 5.17 -10.89
C GLU A 7 -34.26 5.97 -9.97
N HIS A 8 -32.97 6.04 -10.37
CA HIS A 8 -31.91 7.02 -10.03
C HIS A 8 -31.63 7.32 -8.52
N VAL A 9 -30.39 7.46 -8.07
CA VAL A 9 -29.41 8.47 -8.49
C VAL A 9 -28.00 7.90 -8.43
N GLU A 10 -27.37 7.87 -9.59
CA GLU A 10 -25.95 7.70 -9.84
C GLU A 10 -25.30 9.06 -9.55
N GLU A 11 -24.58 9.19 -8.44
CA GLU A 11 -23.85 10.41 -8.10
C GLU A 11 -22.46 10.33 -8.75
N GLU A 12 -22.46 10.57 -10.05
CA GLU A 12 -21.29 10.78 -10.89
C GLU A 12 -20.76 12.19 -10.60
N TYR A 13 -19.66 12.27 -9.85
CA TYR A 13 -18.91 13.52 -9.69
C TYR A 13 -18.05 13.72 -10.95
N GLU A 14 -18.68 14.28 -11.99
CA GLU A 14 -18.00 15.02 -13.04
C GLU A 14 -17.53 16.35 -12.44
N GLU A 15 -16.22 16.49 -12.25
CA GLU A 15 -15.57 17.78 -12.03
C GLU A 15 -15.03 18.22 -13.40
N GLU A 16 -15.94 18.75 -14.23
CA GLU A 16 -15.63 19.40 -15.50
C GLU A 16 -15.38 20.90 -15.28
N GLU A 17 -14.28 21.37 -15.89
CA GLU A 17 -13.93 22.76 -16.22
C GLU A 17 -13.97 23.85 -15.14
N GLU A 18 -12.78 24.23 -14.68
CA GLU A 18 -12.43 25.65 -14.62
C GLU A 18 -11.03 25.85 -15.22
N ALA A 19 -10.96 25.81 -16.55
CA ALA A 19 -9.85 26.40 -17.30
C ALA A 19 -10.02 27.92 -17.23
N GLN A 20 -9.49 28.55 -16.17
CA GLN A 20 -9.28 30.00 -16.16
C GLN A 20 -8.15 30.32 -17.15
N GLU A 21 -8.54 30.64 -18.39
CA GLU A 21 -7.74 31.43 -19.32
C GLU A 21 -7.52 32.81 -18.66
N GLU A 22 -6.36 33.03 -18.07
CA GLU A 22 -5.94 34.33 -17.59
C GLU A 22 -5.56 35.18 -18.82
N GLU A 23 -6.54 35.97 -19.27
CA GLU A 23 -6.38 37.02 -20.28
C GLU A 23 -5.24 37.97 -19.85
N VAL A 24 -4.16 37.99 -20.62
CA VAL A 24 -3.10 38.99 -20.52
C VAL A 24 -3.69 40.32 -20.98
N HIS A 25 -4.21 41.12 -20.05
CA HIS A 25 -4.53 42.51 -20.31
C HIS A 25 -3.24 43.33 -20.23
N GLU A 26 -2.75 43.70 -21.41
CA GLU A 26 -1.66 44.66 -21.62
C GLU A 26 -2.14 46.05 -21.17
N GLU A 27 -1.94 46.38 -19.90
CA GLU A 27 -2.25 47.69 -19.34
C GLU A 27 -1.16 48.69 -19.78
N ALA A 28 -1.47 49.46 -20.83
CA ALA A 28 -0.67 50.58 -21.27
C ALA A 28 -0.60 51.64 -20.15
N PRO A 29 0.61 52.11 -19.75
CA PRO A 29 0.72 53.13 -18.72
C PRO A 29 0.18 54.47 -19.22
N GLU A 30 -0.79 54.97 -18.47
CA GLU A 30 -1.47 56.26 -18.58
C GLU A 30 -0.46 57.41 -18.59
N VAL A 31 -0.57 58.27 -19.61
CA VAL A 31 0.24 59.48 -19.80
C VAL A 31 -0.17 60.50 -18.74
N HIS A 32 0.60 60.60 -17.66
CA HIS A 32 0.45 61.68 -16.68
C HIS A 32 1.29 62.89 -17.12
N GLU A 33 0.63 63.95 -17.57
CA GLU A 33 1.23 65.29 -17.76
C GLU A 33 1.90 65.77 -16.46
N PRO A 34 3.16 66.22 -16.50
CA PRO A 34 3.72 67.04 -15.44
C PRO A 34 3.54 68.54 -15.77
N GLU A 35 2.87 69.25 -14.87
CA GLU A 35 2.73 70.71 -14.83
C GLU A 35 4.05 71.46 -15.06
N GLU A 36 4.01 72.49 -15.91
CA GLU A 36 5.09 73.47 -16.07
C GLU A 36 5.34 74.26 -14.76
N LYS A 37 6.57 74.17 -14.24
CA LYS A 37 7.14 75.15 -13.29
C LYS A 37 8.31 75.90 -13.93
N PRO A 38 8.54 77.18 -13.57
CA PRO A 38 9.21 78.15 -14.43
C PRO A 38 10.73 77.97 -14.48
N ARG A 39 11.30 78.20 -15.66
CA ARG A 39 12.75 78.17 -15.93
C ARG A 39 13.48 79.28 -15.15
N PRO A 40 14.54 78.99 -14.36
CA PRO A 40 15.46 80.00 -13.87
C PRO A 40 16.42 80.43 -14.99
N LYS A 41 16.51 81.74 -15.25
CA LYS A 41 17.58 82.33 -16.07
C LYS A 41 18.85 82.41 -15.22
N LEU A 42 19.92 81.70 -15.61
CA LEU A 42 21.26 81.95 -15.09
C LEU A 42 22.27 82.01 -16.25
N THR A 43 22.83 83.20 -16.34
CA THR A 43 23.89 83.76 -17.18
C THR A 43 25.02 82.81 -17.61
N ALA A 44 25.44 82.97 -18.87
CA ALA A 44 26.59 82.30 -19.49
C ALA A 44 27.92 82.60 -18.77
N PRO A 45 28.72 81.57 -18.42
CA PRO A 45 30.09 81.75 -17.96
C PRO A 45 31.00 82.28 -19.07
N LYS A 46 31.79 83.31 -18.74
CA LYS A 46 32.81 83.93 -19.58
C LYS A 46 33.98 82.94 -19.79
N ILE A 47 34.27 82.58 -21.05
CA ILE A 47 35.42 81.74 -21.42
C ILE A 47 36.62 82.68 -21.72
N PRO A 48 37.79 82.53 -21.08
CA PRO A 48 39.03 83.15 -21.55
C PRO A 48 39.57 82.36 -22.74
N GLU A 49 40.00 83.10 -23.77
CA GLU A 49 40.50 82.61 -25.05
C GLU A 49 41.72 81.66 -24.94
N GLY A 50 41.74 80.67 -25.84
CA GLY A 50 42.97 80.30 -26.54
C GLY A 50 43.70 79.05 -26.06
N GLU A 51 43.10 77.87 -26.26
CA GLU A 51 43.86 76.62 -26.38
C GLU A 51 43.29 75.82 -27.55
N LYS A 52 44.15 75.42 -28.48
CA LYS A 52 43.75 74.68 -29.69
C LYS A 52 42.98 73.44 -29.26
N VAL A 53 41.69 73.40 -29.61
CA VAL A 53 40.82 72.28 -29.30
C VAL A 53 41.22 71.12 -30.20
N ASP A 54 41.99 70.16 -29.67
CA ASP A 54 42.37 68.95 -30.39
C ASP A 54 41.13 68.06 -30.58
N PHE A 55 40.67 67.94 -31.83
CA PHE A 55 39.49 67.15 -32.19
C PHE A 55 39.66 65.65 -31.86
N ASP A 56 40.91 65.15 -31.88
CA ASP A 56 41.26 63.80 -31.44
C ASP A 56 41.06 63.60 -29.93
N ASP A 57 41.32 64.63 -29.12
CA ASP A 57 41.10 64.58 -27.67
C ASP A 57 39.60 64.58 -27.33
N ILE A 58 38.79 65.31 -28.10
CA ILE A 58 37.32 65.25 -27.98
C ILE A 58 36.79 63.85 -28.32
N GLN A 59 37.28 63.23 -29.42
CA GLN A 59 36.85 61.88 -29.77
C GLN A 59 37.28 60.85 -28.73
N LYS A 60 38.51 60.91 -28.22
CA LYS A 60 38.96 60.02 -27.13
C LYS A 60 38.17 60.22 -25.84
N LYS A 61 37.88 61.47 -25.47
CA LYS A 61 37.03 61.78 -24.31
C LYS A 61 35.60 61.26 -24.47
N ARG A 62 35.03 61.34 -25.68
CA ARG A 62 33.74 60.73 -25.99
C ARG A 62 33.80 59.20 -25.87
N GLN A 63 34.77 58.55 -26.51
CA GLN A 63 34.91 57.09 -26.43
C GLN A 63 35.11 56.61 -25.00
N ASN A 64 35.96 57.28 -24.20
CA ASN A 64 36.14 56.94 -22.79
C ASN A 64 34.85 57.13 -21.97
N LYS A 65 34.09 58.19 -22.24
CA LYS A 65 32.79 58.42 -21.60
C LYS A 65 31.80 57.30 -21.97
N ASP A 66 31.67 56.99 -23.26
CA ASP A 66 30.77 55.95 -23.76
C ASP A 66 31.15 54.57 -23.18
N LEU A 67 32.45 54.27 -23.05
CA LEU A 67 32.94 53.04 -22.41
C LEU A 67 32.63 53.00 -20.90
N MET A 68 32.77 54.13 -20.20
CA MET A 68 32.42 54.22 -18.78
C MET A 68 30.91 54.10 -18.56
N GLU A 69 30.09 54.73 -19.40
CA GLU A 69 28.63 54.63 -19.36
C GLU A 69 28.16 53.21 -19.68
N LEU A 70 28.78 52.55 -20.66
CA LEU A 70 28.49 51.16 -20.99
C LEU A 70 28.85 50.23 -19.82
N GLN A 71 30.00 50.42 -19.19
CA GLN A 71 30.40 49.64 -18.01
C GLN A 71 29.42 49.86 -16.85
N ALA A 72 29.02 51.10 -16.58
CA ALA A 72 28.04 51.42 -15.54
C ALA A 72 26.67 50.80 -15.82
N LEU A 73 26.22 50.78 -17.08
CA LEU A 73 24.96 50.16 -17.48
C LEU A 73 25.01 48.64 -17.31
N ILE A 74 26.13 48.02 -17.70
CA ILE A 74 26.39 46.58 -17.50
C ILE A 74 26.31 46.25 -16.01
N ASP A 75 27.08 46.95 -15.17
CA ASP A 75 27.13 46.69 -13.72
C ASP A 75 25.75 46.92 -13.07
N SER A 76 25.05 47.99 -13.46
CA SER A 76 23.68 48.25 -13.00
C SER A 76 22.71 47.12 -13.36
N HIS A 77 22.81 46.56 -14.57
CA HIS A 77 21.94 45.46 -15.00
C HIS A 77 22.23 44.18 -14.23
N PHE A 78 23.50 43.83 -14.03
CA PHE A 78 23.89 42.65 -13.25
C PHE A 78 23.51 42.78 -11.78
N GLU A 79 23.73 43.94 -11.16
CA GLU A 79 23.34 44.18 -9.77
C GLU A 79 21.82 44.19 -9.58
N ALA A 80 21.06 44.77 -10.52
CA ALA A 80 19.60 44.73 -10.48
C ALA A 80 19.08 43.29 -10.57
N ARG A 81 19.56 42.52 -11.56
CA ARG A 81 19.16 41.12 -11.73
C ARG A 81 19.56 40.25 -10.55
N LYS A 82 20.77 40.45 -10.00
CA LYS A 82 21.25 39.71 -8.84
C LYS A 82 20.37 39.96 -7.62
N LYS A 83 20.00 41.22 -7.35
CA LYS A 83 19.08 41.56 -6.27
C LYS A 83 17.70 40.93 -6.47
N GLU A 84 17.16 41.00 -7.69
CA GLU A 84 15.88 40.38 -8.03
C GLU A 84 15.92 38.85 -7.85
N GLU A 85 16.99 38.19 -8.30
CA GLU A 85 17.19 36.75 -8.13
C GLU A 85 17.30 36.36 -6.64
N GLU A 86 18.05 37.13 -5.85
CA GLU A 86 18.17 36.93 -4.40
C GLU A 86 16.81 37.09 -3.69
N GLU A 87 16.02 38.11 -4.05
CA GLU A 87 14.67 38.32 -3.51
C GLU A 87 13.71 37.20 -3.90
N LEU A 88 13.77 36.74 -5.15
CA LEU A 88 12.93 35.66 -5.66
C LEU A 88 13.27 34.32 -5.01
N VAL A 89 14.56 34.06 -4.78
CA VAL A 89 15.01 32.89 -4.00
C VAL A 89 14.52 32.98 -2.56
N ALA A 90 14.72 34.12 -1.88
CA ALA A 90 14.26 34.30 -0.50
C ALA A 90 12.73 34.15 -0.35
N LEU A 91 11.96 34.60 -1.35
CA LEU A 91 10.52 34.42 -1.39
C LEU A 91 10.14 32.94 -1.57
N LYS A 92 10.80 32.23 -2.50
CA LYS A 92 10.59 30.80 -2.72
C LYS A 92 10.90 29.99 -1.46
N GLU A 93 12.01 30.25 -0.80
CA GLU A 93 12.38 29.59 0.46
C GLU A 93 11.32 29.82 1.56
N ARG A 94 10.77 31.03 1.65
CA ARG A 94 9.70 31.34 2.62
C ARG A 94 8.41 30.58 2.29
N ILE A 95 8.05 30.46 1.02
CA ILE A 95 6.87 29.69 0.57
C ILE A 95 7.08 28.20 0.85
N GLU A 96 8.26 27.67 0.53
CA GLU A 96 8.63 26.27 0.76
C GLU A 96 8.60 25.94 2.25
N LYS A 97 9.17 26.80 3.09
CA LYS A 97 9.10 26.66 4.56
C LYS A 97 7.65 26.60 5.05
N ARG A 98 6.77 27.49 4.60
CA ARG A 98 5.33 27.46 4.96
C ARG A 98 4.61 26.21 4.45
N ARG A 99 5.00 25.69 3.27
CA ARG A 99 4.45 24.42 2.74
C ARG A 99 4.91 23.24 3.58
N ALA A 100 6.19 23.19 3.94
CA ALA A 100 6.76 22.16 4.82
C ALA A 100 6.09 22.18 6.20
N GLU A 101 5.91 23.35 6.81
CA GLU A 101 5.21 23.51 8.09
C GLU A 101 3.75 23.00 8.02
N ARG A 102 3.03 23.31 6.93
CA ARG A 102 1.66 22.79 6.72
C ARG A 102 1.64 21.27 6.54
N ALA A 103 2.57 20.73 5.76
CA ALA A 103 2.70 19.29 5.58
C ALA A 103 3.02 18.58 6.90
N GLU A 104 3.91 19.16 7.71
CA GLU A 104 4.25 18.65 9.04
C GLU A 104 3.05 18.71 10.00
N GLN A 105 2.31 19.81 10.02
CA GLN A 105 1.07 19.91 10.81
C GLN A 105 0.04 18.86 10.41
N GLN A 106 -0.13 18.58 9.12
CA GLN A 106 -1.01 17.50 8.64
C GLN A 106 -0.51 16.13 9.08
N ARG A 107 0.80 15.87 9.00
CA ARG A 107 1.39 14.61 9.49
C ARG A 107 1.17 14.41 10.98
N ILE A 108 1.39 15.45 11.80
CA ILE A 108 1.16 15.39 13.24
C ILE A 108 -0.32 15.15 13.55
N ARG A 109 -1.25 15.79 12.82
CA ARG A 109 -2.69 15.53 12.99
C ARG A 109 -3.06 14.10 12.62
N ALA A 110 -2.56 13.59 11.50
CA ALA A 110 -2.78 12.22 11.06
C ALA A 110 -2.20 11.19 12.04
N GLU A 111 -1.01 11.45 12.57
CA GLU A 111 -0.36 10.60 13.58
C GLU A 111 -1.14 10.59 14.90
N LYS A 112 -1.57 11.76 15.40
CA LYS A 112 -2.41 11.85 16.60
C LYS A 112 -3.76 11.15 16.44
N GLU A 113 -4.38 11.24 15.26
CA GLU A 113 -5.63 10.53 14.98
C GLU A 113 -5.39 9.02 14.94
N ARG A 114 -4.31 8.57 14.26
CA ARG A 114 -3.92 7.17 14.25
C ARG A 114 -3.61 6.64 15.66
N GLU A 115 -2.95 7.42 16.51
CA GLU A 115 -2.67 7.05 17.90
C GLU A 115 -3.96 6.90 18.71
N ARG A 116 -4.93 7.81 18.54
CA ARG A 116 -6.26 7.71 19.17
C ARG A 116 -7.00 6.45 18.74
N GLN A 117 -7.04 6.18 17.44
CA GLN A 117 -7.65 4.95 16.90
C GLN A 117 -6.96 3.70 17.44
N ASN A 118 -5.62 3.70 17.50
CA ASN A 118 -4.86 2.59 18.08
C ASN A 118 -5.13 2.40 19.57
N ARG A 119 -5.24 3.48 20.36
CA ARG A 119 -5.54 3.41 21.79
C ARG A 119 -6.94 2.86 22.05
N LEU A 120 -7.93 3.27 21.26
CA LEU A 120 -9.28 2.71 21.33
C LEU A 120 -9.32 1.24 20.92
N ALA A 121 -8.56 0.86 19.88
CA ALA A 121 -8.42 -0.53 19.47
C ALA A 121 -7.72 -1.39 20.53
N GLU A 122 -6.68 -0.86 21.18
CA GLU A 122 -5.93 -1.53 22.24
C GLU A 122 -6.76 -1.66 23.53
N GLU A 123 -7.50 -0.62 23.93
CA GLU A 123 -8.43 -0.70 25.07
C GLU A 123 -9.55 -1.72 24.81
N LYS A 124 -10.10 -1.72 23.60
CA LYS A 124 -11.08 -2.72 23.16
C LYS A 124 -10.47 -4.12 23.15
N ALA A 125 -9.25 -4.29 22.66
CA ALA A 125 -8.55 -5.57 22.65
C ALA A 125 -8.25 -6.05 24.08
N ARG A 126 -7.85 -5.17 24.99
CA ARG A 126 -7.60 -5.52 26.40
C ARG A 126 -8.90 -5.93 27.10
N ARG A 127 -10.01 -5.24 26.83
CA ARG A 127 -11.34 -5.60 27.34
C ARG A 127 -11.82 -6.94 26.77
N GLU A 128 -11.59 -7.19 25.49
CA GLU A 128 -11.88 -8.49 24.85
C GLU A 128 -10.99 -9.61 25.41
N GLU A 129 -9.73 -9.34 25.74
CA GLU A 129 -8.80 -10.29 26.37
C GLU A 129 -9.20 -10.60 27.82
N GLU A 130 -9.57 -9.58 28.61
CA GLU A 130 -10.09 -9.74 29.97
C GLU A 130 -11.42 -10.52 29.99
N ASP A 131 -12.35 -10.21 29.09
CA ASP A 131 -13.62 -10.94 28.94
C ASP A 131 -13.40 -12.37 28.41
N ALA A 132 -12.42 -12.58 27.51
CA ALA A 132 -12.05 -13.91 27.04
C ALA A 132 -11.41 -14.74 28.16
N LYS A 133 -10.56 -14.14 28.98
CA LYS A 133 -9.94 -14.78 30.14
C LYS A 133 -10.98 -15.14 31.19
N ARG A 134 -11.91 -14.23 31.51
CA ARG A 134 -13.02 -14.50 32.42
C ARG A 134 -13.95 -15.61 31.89
N ARG A 135 -14.29 -15.59 30.60
CA ARG A 135 -15.06 -16.70 29.98
C ARG A 135 -14.30 -18.02 30.02
N ALA A 136 -12.98 -18.00 29.81
CA ALA A 136 -12.15 -19.20 29.91
C ALA A 136 -12.07 -19.74 31.34
N GLU A 137 -11.97 -18.87 32.35
CA GLU A 137 -11.99 -19.23 33.76
C GLU A 137 -13.35 -19.77 34.22
N ASP A 138 -14.45 -19.15 33.78
CA ASP A 138 -15.81 -19.64 34.03
C ASP A 138 -16.05 -21.00 33.34
N ASP A 139 -15.58 -21.17 32.11
CA ASP A 139 -15.65 -22.46 31.38
C ASP A 139 -14.75 -23.52 32.02
N LEU A 140 -13.58 -23.16 32.56
CA LEU A 140 -12.71 -24.07 33.32
C LEU A 140 -13.34 -24.48 34.64
N LYS A 141 -13.97 -23.54 35.35
CA LYS A 141 -14.69 -23.80 36.60
C LYS A 141 -15.93 -24.68 36.34
N LYS A 142 -16.65 -24.43 35.24
CA LYS A 142 -17.77 -25.24 34.76
C LYS A 142 -17.32 -26.63 34.30
N LYS A 143 -16.20 -26.75 33.57
CA LYS A 143 -15.55 -28.02 33.22
C LYS A 143 -15.10 -28.78 34.47
N LYS A 144 -14.53 -28.12 35.48
CA LYS A 144 -14.10 -28.72 36.74
C LYS A 144 -15.30 -29.24 37.55
N ALA A 145 -16.40 -28.49 37.59
CA ALA A 145 -17.65 -28.94 38.19
C ALA A 145 -18.29 -30.12 37.43
N LEU A 146 -18.24 -30.10 36.09
CA LEU A 146 -18.86 -31.14 35.26
C LEU A 146 -17.98 -32.39 35.09
N SER A 147 -16.65 -32.29 35.24
CA SER A 147 -15.74 -33.45 35.38
C SER A 147 -15.99 -34.24 36.67
N SER A 148 -16.60 -33.61 37.67
CA SER A 148 -17.03 -34.29 38.90
C SER A 148 -18.32 -35.12 38.70
N MET A 149 -19.05 -34.94 37.59
CA MET A 149 -20.38 -35.53 37.39
C MET A 149 -20.43 -36.64 36.31
N GLY A 150 -19.29 -37.16 35.88
CA GLY A 150 -19.22 -38.42 35.14
C GLY A 150 -18.33 -38.42 33.90
N ALA A 151 -17.60 -39.53 33.72
CA ALA A 151 -16.56 -39.73 32.71
C ALA A 151 -17.02 -39.59 31.24
N ASN A 152 -18.33 -39.57 30.96
CA ASN A 152 -18.88 -39.47 29.61
C ASN A 152 -19.04 -38.02 29.11
N TYR A 153 -19.17 -37.03 30.00
CA TYR A 153 -19.35 -35.63 29.61
C TYR A 153 -18.01 -34.92 29.32
N SER A 154 -16.94 -35.37 29.97
CA SER A 154 -15.56 -34.88 29.76
C SER A 154 -15.05 -35.11 28.32
N SER A 155 -15.45 -36.22 27.68
CA SER A 155 -15.09 -36.52 26.28
C SER A 155 -15.73 -35.56 25.27
N TYR A 156 -16.97 -35.14 25.51
CA TYR A 156 -17.71 -34.24 24.60
C TYR A 156 -17.12 -32.83 24.62
N LEU A 157 -16.76 -32.33 25.80
CA LEU A 157 -16.12 -31.02 25.96
C LEU A 157 -14.70 -30.99 25.38
N ALA A 158 -13.91 -32.06 25.54
CA ALA A 158 -12.58 -32.16 24.94
C ALA A 158 -12.63 -32.16 23.39
N LYS A 159 -13.64 -32.81 22.80
CA LYS A 159 -13.87 -32.80 21.34
C LYS A 159 -14.35 -31.44 20.83
N ALA A 160 -15.15 -30.73 21.62
CA ALA A 160 -15.63 -29.39 21.27
C ALA A 160 -14.50 -28.33 21.32
N ASP A 161 -13.59 -28.44 22.29
CA ASP A 161 -12.44 -27.53 22.45
C ASP A 161 -11.37 -27.74 21.37
N GLN A 162 -11.08 -29.00 21.01
CA GLN A 162 -10.15 -29.30 19.91
C GLN A 162 -10.66 -28.83 18.53
N LYS A 163 -11.96 -28.58 18.39
CA LYS A 163 -12.57 -28.04 17.16
C LYS A 163 -12.55 -26.51 17.10
N ARG A 164 -12.38 -25.81 18.23
CA ARG A 164 -12.53 -24.33 18.33
C ARG A 164 -11.22 -23.55 18.43
N GLY A 165 -10.06 -24.19 18.64
CA GLY A 165 -8.81 -23.45 18.85
C GLY A 165 -7.59 -24.07 18.18
N LYS A 166 -6.89 -23.25 17.37
CA LYS A 166 -5.48 -23.36 16.96
C LYS A 166 -5.05 -24.31 15.84
N LYS A 167 -5.92 -25.12 15.24
CA LYS A 167 -5.58 -25.79 13.97
C LYS A 167 -6.38 -25.14 12.85
N GLN A 168 -5.68 -24.50 11.92
CA GLN A 168 -6.28 -24.07 10.66
C GLN A 168 -7.05 -25.27 10.12
N THR A 169 -8.36 -25.10 9.92
CA THR A 169 -9.20 -26.25 9.54
C THR A 169 -8.67 -26.82 8.22
N ALA A 170 -8.83 -28.12 7.97
CA ALA A 170 -8.38 -28.71 6.70
C ALA A 170 -8.92 -27.95 5.48
N ARG A 171 -10.09 -27.31 5.63
CA ARG A 171 -10.70 -26.41 4.64
C ARG A 171 -9.90 -25.11 4.46
N GLU A 172 -9.56 -24.43 5.55
CA GLU A 172 -8.75 -23.21 5.51
C GLU A 172 -7.33 -23.47 4.98
N MET A 173 -6.70 -24.58 5.39
CA MET A 173 -5.37 -24.96 4.90
C MET A 173 -5.41 -25.25 3.40
N LYS A 174 -6.43 -25.99 2.92
CA LYS A 174 -6.66 -26.18 1.48
C LYS A 174 -6.86 -24.85 0.76
N LYS A 175 -7.68 -23.95 1.30
CA LYS A 175 -7.94 -22.63 0.69
C LYS A 175 -6.66 -21.79 0.63
N LYS A 176 -5.85 -21.79 1.69
CA LYS A 176 -4.56 -21.09 1.74
C LYS A 176 -3.59 -21.62 0.67
N ILE A 177 -3.41 -22.94 0.60
CA ILE A 177 -2.51 -23.56 -0.38
C ILE A 177 -2.98 -23.29 -1.82
N LEU A 178 -4.29 -23.35 -2.09
CA LEU A 178 -4.83 -23.04 -3.42
C LEU A 178 -4.67 -21.57 -3.79
N ALA A 179 -4.83 -20.65 -2.83
CA ALA A 179 -4.60 -19.23 -3.05
C ALA A 179 -3.12 -18.94 -3.36
N GLU A 180 -2.19 -19.59 -2.65
CA GLU A 180 -0.74 -19.46 -2.87
C GLU A 180 -0.31 -19.98 -4.24
N ARG A 181 -0.93 -21.07 -4.72
CA ARG A 181 -0.68 -21.62 -6.06
C ARG A 181 -1.28 -20.78 -7.18
N ARG A 182 -2.33 -20.01 -6.91
CA ARG A 182 -3.02 -19.18 -7.90
C ARG A 182 -2.24 -17.90 -8.15
N LYS A 183 -1.49 -17.85 -9.25
CA LYS A 183 -0.86 -16.62 -9.72
C LYS A 183 -1.93 -15.69 -10.29
N PRO A 184 -1.99 -14.40 -9.89
CA PRO A 184 -2.89 -13.45 -10.52
C PRO A 184 -2.51 -13.29 -11.99
N LEU A 185 -3.51 -13.24 -12.86
CA LEU A 185 -3.32 -13.10 -14.30
C LEU A 185 -3.41 -11.61 -14.64
N ASN A 186 -2.31 -11.03 -15.10
CA ASN A 186 -2.28 -9.65 -15.58
C ASN A 186 -1.96 -9.68 -17.08
N ILE A 187 -2.97 -9.44 -17.92
CA ILE A 187 -2.89 -9.59 -19.38
C ILE A 187 -3.32 -8.35 -20.16
N ASP A 188 -3.89 -7.33 -19.49
CA ASP A 188 -4.57 -6.21 -20.16
C ASP A 188 -3.63 -5.28 -20.95
N HIS A 189 -2.33 -5.38 -20.69
CA HIS A 189 -1.28 -4.56 -21.29
C HIS A 189 -0.33 -5.39 -22.19
N LEU A 190 -0.70 -6.62 -22.55
CA LEU A 190 0.10 -7.49 -23.42
C LEU A 190 -0.30 -7.36 -24.89
N SER A 191 0.68 -7.50 -25.80
CA SER A 191 0.46 -7.59 -27.26
C SER A 191 -0.03 -8.97 -27.69
N ASP A 192 -0.62 -9.10 -28.89
CA ASP A 192 -1.20 -10.36 -29.41
C ASP A 192 -0.21 -11.53 -29.35
N ASP A 193 1.04 -11.33 -29.78
CA ASP A 193 2.07 -12.37 -29.73
C ASP A 193 2.36 -12.85 -28.30
N LYS A 194 2.43 -11.91 -27.34
CA LYS A 194 2.64 -12.25 -25.92
C LYS A 194 1.43 -12.95 -25.30
N LEU A 195 0.22 -12.60 -25.74
CA LEU A 195 -1.01 -13.28 -25.32
C LEU A 195 -1.05 -14.73 -25.82
N ARG A 196 -0.58 -15.00 -27.05
CA ARG A 196 -0.45 -16.37 -27.58
C ARG A 196 0.52 -17.21 -26.78
N ASP A 197 1.67 -16.66 -26.41
CA ASP A 197 2.64 -17.36 -25.56
C ASP A 197 2.07 -17.60 -24.16
N LYS A 198 1.40 -16.61 -23.57
CA LYS A 198 0.73 -16.76 -22.26
C LYS A 198 -0.37 -17.82 -22.29
N ALA A 199 -1.13 -17.90 -23.38
CA ALA A 199 -2.15 -18.93 -23.56
C ALA A 199 -1.55 -20.34 -23.63
N LYS A 200 -0.42 -20.52 -24.32
CA LYS A 200 0.32 -21.80 -24.34
C LYS A 200 0.82 -22.18 -22.95
N GLU A 201 1.44 -21.27 -22.21
CA GLU A 201 1.91 -21.54 -20.84
C GLU A 201 0.77 -21.96 -19.89
N LEU A 202 -0.39 -21.30 -19.99
CA LEU A 202 -1.57 -21.64 -19.20
C LEU A 202 -2.12 -23.01 -19.59
N TRP A 203 -2.13 -23.33 -20.88
CA TRP A 203 -2.55 -24.63 -21.38
C TRP A 203 -1.62 -25.75 -20.91
N ASP A 204 -0.31 -25.57 -21.00
CA ASP A 204 0.68 -26.54 -20.50
C ASP A 204 0.51 -26.77 -18.99
N THR A 205 0.30 -25.69 -18.22
CA THR A 205 0.04 -25.78 -16.78
C THR A 205 -1.24 -26.57 -16.49
N LEU A 206 -2.32 -26.33 -17.25
CA LEU A 206 -3.58 -27.05 -17.11
C LEU A 206 -3.40 -28.54 -17.43
N TYR A 207 -2.72 -28.86 -18.53
CA TYR A 207 -2.43 -30.22 -18.96
C TYR A 207 -1.63 -30.98 -17.90
N GLN A 208 -0.62 -30.35 -17.29
CA GLN A 208 0.13 -30.95 -16.19
C GLN A 208 -0.77 -31.25 -14.99
N LEU A 209 -1.63 -30.31 -14.58
CA LEU A 209 -2.55 -30.51 -13.46
C LEU A 209 -3.57 -31.64 -13.72
N GLU A 210 -4.04 -31.79 -14.96
CA GLU A 210 -4.90 -32.91 -15.35
C GLU A 210 -4.18 -34.25 -15.31
N THR A 211 -2.93 -34.29 -15.78
CA THR A 211 -2.06 -35.47 -15.72
C THR A 211 -1.85 -35.89 -14.26
N ASP A 212 -1.42 -34.97 -13.39
CA ASP A 212 -1.22 -35.24 -11.96
C ASP A 212 -2.51 -35.76 -11.30
N LYS A 213 -3.67 -35.16 -11.63
CA LYS A 213 -4.98 -35.60 -11.11
C LYS A 213 -5.29 -37.05 -11.53
N PHE A 214 -5.00 -37.40 -12.78
CA PHE A 214 -5.18 -38.76 -13.27
C PHE A 214 -4.28 -39.75 -12.53
N GLU A 215 -2.98 -39.45 -12.42
CA GLU A 215 -2.02 -40.30 -11.70
C GLU A 215 -2.39 -40.49 -10.23
N PHE A 216 -2.80 -39.42 -9.53
CA PHE A 216 -3.30 -39.53 -8.16
C PHE A 216 -4.58 -40.37 -8.07
N GLY A 217 -5.44 -40.31 -9.09
CA GLY A 217 -6.63 -41.17 -9.20
C GLY A 217 -6.28 -42.65 -9.30
N GLU A 218 -5.35 -43.01 -10.18
CA GLU A 218 -4.88 -44.39 -10.35
C GLU A 218 -4.17 -44.90 -9.10
N LYS A 219 -3.30 -44.07 -8.50
CA LYS A 219 -2.64 -44.38 -7.23
C LYS A 219 -3.65 -44.64 -6.11
N LEU A 220 -4.70 -43.82 -6.01
CA LEU A 220 -5.75 -44.00 -5.01
C LEU A 220 -6.52 -45.31 -5.23
N LYS A 221 -6.84 -45.68 -6.48
CA LYS A 221 -7.47 -46.98 -6.80
C LYS A 221 -6.58 -48.14 -6.35
N ARG A 222 -5.28 -48.08 -6.64
CA ARG A 222 -4.31 -49.10 -6.22
C ARG A 222 -4.23 -49.21 -4.70
N GLN A 223 -4.11 -48.09 -3.99
CA GLN A 223 -4.06 -48.06 -2.53
C GLN A 223 -5.33 -48.63 -1.90
N LYS A 224 -6.52 -48.37 -2.48
CA LYS A 224 -7.77 -48.99 -2.00
C LYS A 224 -7.73 -50.51 -2.10
N TYR A 225 -7.23 -51.05 -3.21
CA TYR A 225 -7.06 -52.49 -3.38
C TYR A 225 -6.07 -53.08 -2.38
N ASP A 226 -4.92 -52.42 -2.18
CA ASP A 226 -3.90 -52.88 -1.23
C ASP A 226 -4.43 -52.87 0.20
N ILE A 227 -5.17 -51.82 0.61
CA ILE A 227 -5.83 -51.74 1.92
C ILE A 227 -6.84 -52.88 2.10
N MET A 228 -7.67 -53.16 1.10
CA MET A 228 -8.64 -54.25 1.14
C MET A 228 -7.94 -55.60 1.33
N THR A 229 -6.86 -55.83 0.59
CA THR A 229 -6.06 -57.07 0.67
C THR A 229 -5.40 -57.21 2.04
N VAL A 230 -4.79 -56.14 2.57
CA VAL A 230 -4.15 -56.14 3.88
C VAL A 230 -5.18 -56.38 4.98
N ARG A 231 -6.37 -55.78 4.91
CA ARG A 231 -7.46 -56.04 5.87
C ARG A 231 -7.86 -57.52 5.88
N ALA A 232 -8.05 -58.13 4.72
CA ALA A 232 -8.37 -59.54 4.61
C ALA A 232 -7.26 -60.45 5.21
N ARG A 233 -5.98 -60.11 4.97
CA ARG A 233 -4.83 -60.82 5.56
C ARG A 233 -4.80 -60.69 7.09
N VAL A 234 -5.03 -59.50 7.62
CA VAL A 234 -5.09 -59.25 9.07
C VAL A 234 -6.23 -60.06 9.70
N GLU A 235 -7.40 -60.11 9.08
CA GLU A 235 -8.52 -60.91 9.58
C GLU A 235 -8.21 -62.42 9.58
N MET A 236 -7.55 -62.93 8.54
CA MET A 236 -7.10 -64.32 8.51
C MET A 236 -6.12 -64.61 9.64
N LEU A 237 -5.07 -63.81 9.81
CA LEU A 237 -4.08 -63.98 10.87
C LEU A 237 -4.70 -63.86 12.27
N ALA A 238 -5.65 -62.96 12.46
CA ALA A 238 -6.37 -62.79 13.72
C ALA A 238 -7.22 -64.03 14.09
N LYS A 239 -7.77 -64.76 13.11
CA LYS A 239 -8.49 -66.02 13.34
C LYS A 239 -7.57 -67.13 13.84
N PHE A 240 -6.33 -67.18 13.35
CA PHE A 240 -5.33 -68.14 13.84
C PHE A 240 -4.76 -67.76 15.21
N SER A 241 -4.60 -66.46 15.49
CA SER A 241 -4.18 -65.95 16.81
C SER A 241 -5.17 -66.30 17.93
N LYS A 242 -6.48 -66.23 17.69
CA LYS A 242 -7.49 -66.60 18.70
C LYS A 242 -7.54 -68.11 19.02
N LYS A 243 -7.07 -68.98 18.10
CA LYS A 243 -6.97 -70.43 18.34
C LYS A 243 -5.73 -70.84 19.14
N ALA A 244 -4.72 -69.97 19.25
CA ALA A 244 -3.54 -70.19 20.09
C ALA A 244 -3.74 -69.76 21.56
N GLY A 245 -4.89 -69.15 21.89
CA GLY A 245 -5.19 -68.60 23.22
C GLY A 245 -6.14 -69.42 24.10
N THR A 246 -6.56 -70.62 23.68
CA THR A 246 -7.25 -71.55 24.59
C THR A 246 -6.21 -72.38 25.34
N PRO A 247 -5.96 -72.16 26.65
CA PRO A 247 -5.24 -73.14 27.43
C PRO A 247 -6.13 -74.39 27.46
N ALA A 248 -5.58 -75.53 27.05
CA ALA A 248 -6.20 -76.82 27.27
C ALA A 248 -6.36 -77.03 28.79
N LYS A 249 -7.50 -76.61 29.34
CA LYS A 249 -7.96 -77.07 30.67
C LYS A 249 -8.50 -78.49 30.53
N GLY A 250 -7.60 -79.43 30.23
CA GLY A 250 -7.80 -80.85 30.38
C GLY A 250 -7.00 -81.32 31.59
N LYS A 251 -7.65 -81.30 32.76
CA LYS A 251 -7.10 -81.80 34.02
C LYS A 251 -6.94 -83.32 33.90
N VAL A 252 -5.78 -83.81 33.47
CA VAL A 252 -5.44 -85.24 33.54
C VAL A 252 -5.01 -85.56 34.97
N GLY A 253 -6.00 -85.68 35.85
CA GLY A 253 -5.85 -86.33 37.15
C GLY A 253 -5.97 -87.84 36.97
N GLY A 254 -4.90 -88.48 36.50
CA GLY A 254 -4.79 -89.94 36.36
C GLY A 254 -3.85 -90.50 37.41
N ARG A 255 -4.44 -91.06 38.47
CA ARG A 255 -3.82 -91.72 39.61
C ARG A 255 -2.91 -92.88 39.15
N TRP A 256 -1.63 -92.83 39.52
CA TRP A 256 -0.70 -93.94 39.39
C TRP A 256 -1.08 -95.02 40.42
N LYS A 257 -1.08 -96.29 39.98
CA LYS A 257 -1.28 -97.48 40.79
C LYS A 257 -0.18 -98.48 40.43
#